data_AF-A0DMZ5-F1
#
_entry.id   AF-A0DMZ5-F1
#
_cell.length_a   1.000
_cell.length_b   1.000
_cell.length_c   1.000
_cell.angle_alpha   90.00
_cell.angle_beta   90.00
_cell.angle_gamma   90.00
#
_symmetry.space_group_name_H-M   'P 1'
#
loop_
_entity.id
_entity.type
_entity.pdbx_description
1 polymer ?
#
loop_
_entity_poly.entity_id
_entity_poly.type
_entity_poly.pdbx_seq_one_letter_code
_entity_poly.pdbx_strand_id
1 'polypeptide(L)'
;MLDYSIGKRCNYSICKQQDFLPFTCQLCDSAFCSEHRTPEAHECKKQSVKKQAIICPICNKGVSYTSGQNENIVWEQHFQKECTQQPTQKKSCPTCNTKLTSLNSVQCKTCGKEVCLKHRQIEDHDCFFPKRKNIPEPKSIQNQTIQQNNINQNQQSAYQPQQGNEQEICQICGKTFPYVMQLIRHSEIHNS
;
A
#
# COMPACT_ATOMS: atom_id res chain seq x y z
N MET A 1 -30.86 66.01 -19.17
CA MET A 1 -31.39 64.67 -19.47
C MET A 1 -30.70 63.73 -18.50
N LEU A 2 -31.45 63.03 -17.64
CA LEU A 2 -30.86 62.16 -16.63
C LEU A 2 -30.36 60.88 -17.29
N ASP A 3 -29.07 60.59 -17.13
CA ASP A 3 -28.39 59.40 -17.63
C ASP A 3 -28.95 58.14 -16.94
N TYR A 4 -30.06 57.62 -17.45
CA TYR A 4 -30.71 56.39 -16.98
C TYR A 4 -29.93 55.17 -17.48
N SER A 5 -28.69 55.02 -17.03
CA SER A 5 -27.86 53.81 -17.20
C SER A 5 -27.30 53.38 -15.85
N ILE A 6 -28.18 53.34 -14.84
CA ILE A 6 -27.80 53.00 -13.47
C ILE A 6 -27.91 51.46 -13.37
N GLY A 7 -26.78 50.78 -13.23
CA GLY A 7 -26.68 49.33 -13.03
C GLY A 7 -26.17 48.52 -14.23
N LYS A 8 -25.59 47.34 -13.96
CA LYS A 8 -25.11 46.40 -14.99
C LYS A 8 -26.07 45.21 -15.11
N ARG A 9 -26.19 44.68 -16.33
CA ARG A 9 -26.96 43.46 -16.59
C ARG A 9 -26.18 42.22 -16.16
N CYS A 10 -26.90 41.25 -15.63
CA CYS A 10 -26.36 39.93 -15.35
C CYS A 10 -25.87 39.28 -16.64
N ASN A 11 -24.64 38.74 -16.64
CA ASN A 11 -24.05 38.07 -17.79
C ASN A 11 -24.48 36.60 -17.94
N TYR A 12 -25.35 36.10 -17.06
CA TYR A 12 -25.87 34.74 -17.17
C TYR A 12 -26.95 34.68 -18.27
N SER A 13 -26.82 33.75 -19.21
CA SER A 13 -27.59 33.73 -20.47
C SER A 13 -29.11 33.74 -20.29
N ILE A 14 -29.61 33.15 -19.21
CA ILE A 14 -31.05 33.08 -18.93
C ILE A 14 -31.54 34.21 -18.00
N CYS A 15 -30.62 34.96 -17.37
CA CYS A 15 -30.96 36.07 -16.50
C CYS A 15 -30.79 37.41 -17.23
N LYS A 16 -31.86 38.20 -17.30
CA LYS A 16 -31.84 39.54 -17.91
C LYS A 16 -31.92 40.68 -16.89
N GLN A 17 -31.72 40.37 -15.62
CA GLN A 17 -31.88 41.35 -14.55
C GLN A 17 -30.76 42.40 -14.60
N GLN A 18 -31.15 43.66 -14.39
CA GLN A 18 -30.24 44.78 -14.22
C GLN A 18 -30.09 45.03 -12.73
N ASP A 19 -28.87 44.90 -12.23
CA ASP A 19 -28.53 45.07 -10.83
C ASP A 19 -27.72 46.36 -10.66
N PHE A 20 -28.08 47.15 -9.65
CA PHE A 20 -27.38 48.39 -9.31
C PHE A 20 -26.08 48.10 -8.55
N LEU A 21 -25.92 46.90 -7.98
CA LEU A 21 -24.70 46.41 -7.34
C LEU A 21 -24.24 45.08 -7.98
N PRO A 22 -23.67 45.11 -9.19
CA PRO A 22 -23.21 43.91 -9.85
C PRO A 22 -22.01 43.27 -9.14
N PHE A 23 -22.05 41.95 -9.00
CA PHE A 23 -20.96 41.14 -8.47
C PHE A 23 -20.07 40.65 -9.62
N THR A 24 -18.77 40.88 -9.54
CA THR A 24 -17.80 40.36 -10.50
C THR A 24 -17.30 38.98 -10.07
N CYS A 25 -17.46 37.98 -10.94
CA CYS A 25 -16.92 36.65 -10.69
C CYS A 25 -15.39 36.66 -10.80
N GLN A 26 -14.68 36.19 -9.77
CA GLN A 26 -13.21 36.14 -9.77
C GLN A 26 -12.62 35.13 -10.77
N LEU A 27 -13.44 34.22 -11.30
CA LEU A 27 -13.00 33.22 -12.27
C LEU A 27 -13.13 33.74 -13.69
N CYS A 28 -14.23 34.43 -14.02
CA CYS A 28 -14.56 34.84 -15.39
C CYS A 28 -14.67 36.35 -15.63
N ASP A 29 -14.42 37.16 -14.61
CA ASP A 29 -14.36 38.63 -14.64
C ASP A 29 -15.64 39.31 -15.15
N SER A 30 -16.72 38.54 -15.26
CA SER A 30 -18.03 39.00 -15.74
C SER A 30 -18.90 39.44 -14.57
N ALA A 31 -19.83 40.36 -14.84
CA ALA A 31 -20.75 40.93 -13.85
C ALA A 31 -22.06 40.14 -13.77
N PHE A 32 -22.53 39.87 -12.55
CA PHE A 32 -23.74 39.09 -12.26
C PHE A 32 -24.59 39.78 -11.18
N CYS A 33 -25.90 39.51 -11.16
CA CYS A 33 -26.79 39.99 -10.10
C CYS A 33 -26.58 39.21 -8.79
N SER A 34 -27.22 39.67 -7.70
CA SER A 34 -27.13 39.02 -6.38
C SER A 34 -27.40 37.51 -6.41
N GLU A 35 -28.39 37.05 -7.19
CA GLU A 35 -28.74 35.62 -7.30
C GLU A 35 -27.70 34.79 -8.08
N HIS A 36 -26.98 35.42 -9.01
CA HIS A 36 -26.03 34.75 -9.90
C HIS A 36 -24.56 35.04 -9.54
N ARG A 37 -24.30 35.57 -8.33
CA ARG A 37 -22.97 35.98 -7.89
C ARG A 37 -21.97 34.82 -7.72
N THR A 38 -22.44 33.60 -7.47
CA THR A 38 -21.57 32.42 -7.27
C THR A 38 -21.26 31.74 -8.61
N PRO A 39 -20.06 31.14 -8.75
CA PRO A 39 -19.68 30.38 -9.94
C PRO A 39 -20.67 29.29 -10.35
N GLU A 40 -21.28 28.60 -9.38
CA GLU A 40 -22.29 27.56 -9.65
C GLU A 40 -23.60 28.14 -10.17
N ALA A 41 -24.03 29.31 -9.66
CA ALA A 41 -25.32 29.89 -10.03
C ALA A 41 -25.34 30.41 -11.47
N HIS A 42 -24.22 30.94 -11.99
CA HIS A 42 -24.12 31.39 -13.38
C HIS A 42 -23.44 30.40 -14.33
N GLU A 43 -23.24 29.15 -13.88
CA GLU A 43 -22.58 28.09 -14.66
C GLU A 43 -21.24 28.56 -15.25
N CYS A 44 -20.34 29.00 -14.36
CA CYS A 44 -19.09 29.63 -14.74
C CYS A 44 -18.23 28.74 -15.64
N LYS A 45 -18.04 29.16 -16.90
CA LYS A 45 -17.20 28.44 -17.88
C LYS A 45 -15.74 28.24 -17.45
N LYS A 46 -15.22 29.13 -16.59
CA LYS A 46 -13.84 29.07 -16.07
C LYS A 46 -13.75 28.36 -14.72
N GLN A 47 -14.85 27.80 -14.20
CA GLN A 47 -14.80 26.98 -13.00
C GLN A 47 -14.07 25.67 -13.32
N SER A 48 -12.85 25.59 -12.84
CA SER A 48 -12.08 24.35 -12.87
C SER A 48 -12.78 23.35 -11.95
N VAL A 49 -13.37 22.31 -12.52
CA VAL A 49 -13.90 21.17 -11.75
C VAL A 49 -12.77 20.63 -10.88
N LYS A 50 -12.98 20.64 -9.56
CA LYS A 50 -12.03 20.03 -8.61
C LYS A 50 -11.91 18.56 -8.98
N LYS A 51 -10.70 18.16 -9.41
CA LYS A 51 -10.39 16.77 -9.71
C LYS A 51 -9.97 16.09 -8.43
N GLN A 52 -10.73 15.08 -8.02
CA GLN A 52 -10.42 14.19 -6.92
C GLN A 52 -9.81 12.91 -7.49
N ALA A 53 -9.18 12.09 -6.65
CA ALA A 53 -8.60 10.82 -7.07
C ALA A 53 -8.86 9.72 -6.04
N ILE A 54 -9.21 8.53 -6.53
CA ILE A 54 -9.28 7.30 -5.75
C ILE A 54 -8.06 6.42 -6.07
N ILE A 55 -7.58 5.65 -5.10
CA ILE A 55 -6.52 4.66 -5.32
C ILE A 55 -7.17 3.30 -5.57
N CYS A 56 -6.90 2.70 -6.73
CA CYS A 56 -7.38 1.36 -7.03
C CYS A 56 -6.66 0.32 -6.14
N PRO A 57 -7.36 -0.51 -5.35
CA PRO A 57 -6.73 -1.50 -4.47
C PRO A 57 -6.08 -2.67 -5.23
N ILE A 58 -6.41 -2.84 -6.51
CA ILE A 58 -5.92 -3.95 -7.33
C ILE A 58 -4.60 -3.55 -7.98
N CYS A 59 -4.57 -2.47 -8.76
CA CYS A 59 -3.36 -2.06 -9.49
C CYS A 59 -2.57 -0.92 -8.80
N ASN A 60 -3.07 -0.37 -7.69
CA ASN A 60 -2.47 0.75 -6.95
C ASN A 60 -2.26 2.03 -7.78
N LYS A 61 -2.99 2.18 -8.90
CA LYS A 61 -3.00 3.42 -9.71
C LYS A 61 -4.04 4.40 -9.18
N GLY A 62 -3.72 5.68 -9.23
CA GLY A 62 -4.66 6.76 -8.95
C GLY A 62 -5.58 7.01 -10.14
N VAL A 63 -6.89 6.98 -9.90
CA VAL A 63 -7.93 7.24 -10.91
C VAL A 63 -8.60 8.58 -10.58
N SER A 64 -8.51 9.55 -11.48
CA SER A 64 -9.06 10.89 -11.27
C SER A 64 -10.52 11.01 -11.69
N TYR A 65 -11.34 11.76 -10.93
CA TYR A 65 -12.74 12.05 -11.22
C TYR A 65 -13.12 13.47 -10.84
N THR A 66 -14.23 13.99 -11.37
CA THR A 66 -14.74 15.32 -11.03
C THR A 66 -15.70 15.27 -9.84
N SER A 67 -15.73 16.33 -9.01
CA SER A 67 -16.74 16.49 -7.96
C SER A 67 -18.14 16.47 -8.60
N GLY A 68 -18.90 15.40 -8.34
CA GLY A 68 -20.21 15.13 -8.94
C GLY A 68 -20.32 13.73 -9.57
N GLN A 69 -19.19 13.12 -9.95
CA GLN A 69 -19.18 11.71 -10.37
C GLN A 69 -19.17 10.77 -9.16
N ASN A 70 -19.90 9.67 -9.26
CA ASN A 70 -19.89 8.64 -8.22
C ASN A 70 -18.59 7.83 -8.27
N GLU A 71 -17.91 7.76 -7.13
CA GLU A 71 -16.61 7.10 -6.98
C GLU A 71 -16.64 5.63 -7.41
N ASN A 72 -17.70 4.91 -7.05
CA ASN A 72 -17.84 3.48 -7.38
C ASN A 72 -17.95 3.26 -8.89
N ILE A 73 -18.66 4.15 -9.60
CA ILE A 73 -18.82 4.05 -11.06
C ILE A 73 -17.48 4.31 -11.76
N VAL A 74 -16.73 5.31 -11.31
CA VAL A 74 -15.40 5.61 -11.86
C VAL A 74 -14.44 4.45 -11.60
N TRP A 75 -14.48 3.88 -10.40
CA TRP A 75 -13.69 2.70 -10.06
C TRP A 75 -14.04 1.51 -10.95
N GLU A 76 -15.32 1.21 -11.15
CA GLU A 76 -15.80 0.11 -11.98
C GLU A 76 -15.37 0.28 -13.45
N GLN A 77 -15.47 1.50 -13.98
CA GLN A 77 -15.01 1.81 -15.33
C GLN A 77 -13.50 1.57 -15.48
N HIS A 78 -12.70 2.02 -14.50
CA HIS A 78 -11.28 1.73 -14.47
C HIS A 78 -11.03 0.23 -14.38
N PHE A 79 -11.73 -0.48 -13.50
CA PHE A 79 -11.58 -1.92 -13.28
C PHE A 79 -11.79 -2.72 -14.56
N GLN A 80 -12.82 -2.39 -15.33
CA GLN A 80 -13.18 -3.11 -16.55
C GLN A 80 -12.28 -2.79 -17.74
N LYS A 81 -11.81 -1.54 -17.87
CA LYS A 81 -11.15 -1.06 -19.12
C LYS A 81 -9.64 -0.89 -19.00
N GLU A 82 -9.15 -0.48 -17.84
CA GLU A 82 -7.79 0.07 -17.69
C GLU A 82 -6.98 -0.54 -16.53
N CYS A 83 -7.64 -1.32 -15.66
CA CYS A 83 -7.00 -1.95 -14.53
C CYS A 83 -6.15 -3.13 -14.99
N THR A 84 -4.84 -3.01 -14.83
CA THR A 84 -3.93 -4.15 -14.88
C THR A 84 -4.25 -5.03 -13.67
N GLN A 85 -5.12 -6.03 -13.84
CA GLN A 85 -5.60 -6.96 -12.80
C GLN A 85 -4.50 -7.80 -12.12
N GLN A 86 -3.24 -7.49 -12.38
CA GLN A 86 -2.12 -7.96 -11.59
C GLN A 86 -1.92 -6.98 -10.44
N PRO A 87 -2.30 -7.34 -9.20
CA PRO A 87 -1.67 -6.71 -8.06
C PRO A 87 -0.16 -6.82 -8.27
N THR A 88 0.55 -5.69 -8.26
CA THR A 88 1.99 -5.72 -8.14
C THR A 88 2.27 -6.32 -6.77
N GLN A 89 2.35 -7.66 -6.73
CA GLN A 89 2.62 -8.38 -5.51
C GLN A 89 3.92 -7.81 -5.00
N LYS A 90 3.86 -7.17 -3.85
CA LYS A 90 5.05 -6.66 -3.18
C LYS A 90 5.87 -7.90 -2.86
N LYS A 91 6.84 -8.21 -3.71
CA LYS A 91 7.75 -9.35 -3.51
C LYS A 91 8.39 -9.16 -2.15
N SER A 92 8.52 -10.21 -1.36
CA SER A 92 9.18 -10.17 -0.05
C SER A 92 10.39 -11.08 -0.08
N CYS A 93 11.43 -10.71 0.65
CA CYS A 93 12.61 -11.55 0.77
C CYS A 93 12.21 -12.88 1.44
N PRO A 94 12.53 -14.04 0.84
CA PRO A 94 12.16 -15.35 1.39
C PRO A 94 12.79 -15.64 2.76
N THR A 95 13.94 -15.03 3.09
CA THR A 95 14.65 -15.25 4.36
C THR A 95 14.11 -14.34 5.48
N CYS A 96 13.85 -13.06 5.18
CA CYS A 96 13.58 -12.05 6.23
C CYS A 96 12.28 -11.27 6.02
N ASN A 97 11.44 -11.68 5.07
CA ASN A 97 10.13 -11.08 4.73
C ASN A 97 10.15 -9.56 4.47
N THR A 98 11.32 -8.97 4.25
CA THR A 98 11.45 -7.56 3.92
C THR A 98 10.84 -7.30 2.56
N LYS A 99 9.97 -6.28 2.46
CA LYS A 99 9.36 -5.86 1.19
C LYS A 99 10.45 -5.46 0.21
N LEU A 100 10.48 -6.15 -0.92
CA LEU A 100 11.39 -5.93 -2.03
C LEU A 100 10.81 -4.85 -2.93
N THR A 101 11.60 -3.80 -3.12
CA THR A 101 11.38 -2.77 -4.14
C THR A 101 12.44 -2.95 -5.22
N SER A 102 12.27 -2.30 -6.37
CA SER A 102 13.26 -2.30 -7.45
C SER A 102 14.67 -1.81 -7.03
N LEU A 103 14.79 -1.11 -5.90
CA LEU A 103 16.06 -0.59 -5.38
C LEU A 103 16.72 -1.52 -4.35
N ASN A 104 15.93 -2.37 -3.68
CA ASN A 104 16.41 -3.21 -2.58
C ASN A 104 16.34 -4.72 -2.91
N SER A 105 16.02 -5.08 -4.16
CA SER A 105 15.99 -6.47 -4.61
C SER A 105 17.15 -6.79 -5.54
N VAL A 106 17.68 -8.01 -5.43
CA VAL A 106 18.60 -8.60 -6.41
C VAL A 106 18.08 -9.99 -6.76
N GLN A 107 18.15 -10.33 -8.04
CA GLN A 107 17.84 -11.69 -8.50
C GLN A 107 19.09 -12.57 -8.35
N CYS A 108 18.96 -13.66 -7.59
CA CYS A 108 20.02 -14.64 -7.44
C CYS A 108 20.28 -15.35 -8.79
N LYS A 109 21.53 -15.32 -9.28
CA LYS A 109 21.89 -15.91 -10.58
C LYS A 109 21.78 -17.45 -10.62
N THR A 110 21.72 -18.09 -9.47
CA THR A 110 21.82 -19.54 -9.34
C THR A 110 20.46 -20.19 -9.08
N CYS A 111 19.63 -19.60 -8.23
CA CYS A 111 18.26 -20.08 -7.98
C CYS A 111 17.15 -19.22 -8.61
N GLY A 112 17.47 -18.05 -9.17
CA GLY A 112 16.51 -17.16 -9.82
C GLY A 112 15.58 -16.38 -8.88
N LYS A 113 15.63 -16.62 -7.56
CA LYS A 113 14.81 -15.93 -6.56
C LYS A 113 15.27 -14.48 -6.35
N GLU A 114 14.32 -13.57 -6.14
CA GLU A 114 14.62 -12.20 -5.70
C GLU A 114 14.76 -12.14 -4.18
N VAL A 115 15.88 -11.59 -3.73
CA VAL A 115 16.26 -11.48 -2.32
C VAL A 115 16.64 -10.03 -2.01
N CYS A 116 16.61 -9.64 -0.73
CA CYS A 116 17.00 -8.28 -0.35
C CYS A 116 18.52 -8.10 -0.40
N LEU A 117 19.02 -6.86 -0.35
CA LEU A 117 20.46 -6.59 -0.36
C LEU A 117 21.24 -7.27 0.79
N LYS A 118 20.58 -7.51 1.93
CA LYS A 118 21.16 -8.22 3.08
C LYS A 118 21.32 -9.72 2.82
N HIS A 119 20.39 -10.32 2.08
CA HIS A 119 20.41 -11.75 1.75
C HIS A 119 20.78 -12.00 0.29
N ARG A 120 21.60 -11.11 -0.28
CA ARG A 120 22.00 -11.19 -1.69
C ARG A 120 23.03 -12.27 -1.97
N GLN A 121 23.83 -12.63 -0.97
CA GLN A 121 24.82 -13.70 -1.11
C GLN A 121 24.12 -15.04 -1.05
N ILE A 122 24.78 -16.02 -1.65
CA ILE A 122 24.31 -17.39 -1.73
C ILE A 122 24.14 -18.02 -0.34
N GLU A 123 24.99 -17.67 0.62
CA GLU A 123 24.97 -18.23 1.98
C GLU A 123 23.85 -17.64 2.84
N ASP A 124 23.39 -16.44 2.50
CA ASP A 124 22.42 -15.67 3.28
C ASP A 124 20.96 -16.02 2.94
N HIS A 125 20.73 -16.96 2.01
CA HIS A 125 19.39 -17.45 1.71
C HIS A 125 19.41 -18.93 1.34
N ASP A 126 18.27 -19.60 1.48
CA ASP A 126 18.07 -20.99 1.05
C ASP A 126 18.07 -21.09 -0.48
N CYS A 127 19.26 -20.94 -1.04
CA CYS A 127 19.56 -21.04 -2.45
C CYS A 127 19.64 -22.51 -2.82
N PHE A 128 18.62 -23.01 -3.52
CA PHE A 128 18.63 -24.38 -4.00
C PHE A 128 19.52 -24.49 -5.25
N PHE A 129 20.75 -24.96 -5.07
CA PHE A 129 21.60 -25.41 -6.18
C PHE A 129 21.28 -26.86 -6.51
N PRO A 130 20.97 -27.21 -7.77
CA PRO A 130 21.19 -28.57 -8.23
C PRO A 130 22.70 -28.82 -8.16
N LYS A 131 23.16 -29.53 -7.12
CA LYS A 131 24.57 -29.88 -6.93
C LYS A 131 25.12 -30.53 -8.21
N ARG A 132 26.04 -29.87 -8.90
CA ARG A 132 26.87 -30.52 -9.91
C ARG A 132 27.82 -31.49 -9.19
N LYS A 133 27.89 -32.73 -9.69
CA LYS A 133 28.73 -33.81 -9.15
C LYS A 133 30.22 -33.42 -9.16
N ASN A 134 30.91 -33.71 -8.05
CA ASN A 134 32.36 -33.90 -7.85
C ASN A 134 33.34 -32.79 -8.27
N ILE A 135 33.85 -32.04 -7.29
CA ILE A 135 35.26 -31.58 -7.20
C ILE A 135 35.69 -31.66 -5.71
N PRO A 136 36.86 -32.24 -5.37
CA PRO A 136 37.28 -32.52 -4.00
C PRO A 136 37.75 -31.27 -3.21
N GLU A 137 37.52 -31.30 -1.89
CA GLU A 137 37.90 -30.29 -0.90
C GLU A 137 39.40 -29.94 -0.94
N PRO A 138 39.78 -28.65 -0.89
CA PRO A 138 41.14 -28.28 -0.51
C PRO A 138 41.32 -28.40 1.01
N LYS A 139 42.35 -29.17 1.37
CA LYS A 139 42.74 -29.57 2.72
C LYS A 139 43.12 -28.38 3.60
N SER A 140 42.77 -28.52 4.87
CA SER A 140 43.11 -27.67 6.00
C SER A 140 44.62 -27.44 6.15
N ILE A 141 45.01 -26.19 6.42
CA ILE A 141 46.29 -25.86 7.04
C ILE A 141 46.00 -25.49 8.50
N GLN A 142 46.53 -26.30 9.40
CA GLN A 142 46.60 -26.04 10.83
C GLN A 142 47.61 -24.92 11.09
N ASN A 143 47.36 -24.08 12.11
CA ASN A 143 48.37 -23.66 13.09
C ASN A 143 47.72 -23.01 14.32
N GLN A 144 47.57 -23.84 15.36
CA GLN A 144 47.99 -23.65 16.76
C GLN A 144 47.91 -22.24 17.41
N THR A 145 46.90 -22.10 18.29
CA THR A 145 46.92 -21.61 19.70
C THR A 145 47.74 -20.38 20.12
N ILE A 146 47.03 -19.34 20.59
CA ILE A 146 47.30 -18.67 21.88
C ILE A 146 45.99 -18.59 22.68
N GLN A 147 46.13 -18.84 23.97
CA GLN A 147 45.11 -19.16 24.96
C GLN A 147 44.30 -17.93 25.40
N GLN A 148 42.97 -18.13 25.40
CA GLN A 148 41.98 -17.80 26.44
C GLN A 148 42.16 -16.53 27.27
N ASN A 149 41.08 -15.73 27.33
CA ASN A 149 40.35 -15.64 28.59
C ASN A 149 38.84 -15.46 28.37
N ASN A 150 38.11 -16.32 29.08
CA ASN A 150 36.66 -16.45 29.13
C ASN A 150 36.04 -15.42 30.08
N ILE A 151 34.73 -15.22 29.93
CA ILE A 151 33.65 -15.10 30.94
C ILE A 151 32.43 -14.62 30.13
N ASN A 152 31.24 -15.24 30.10
CA ASN A 152 30.68 -16.49 30.59
C ASN A 152 29.51 -16.76 29.62
N GLN A 153 29.31 -18.00 29.13
CA GLN A 153 28.40 -18.99 29.71
C GLN A 153 27.01 -18.40 30.02
N ASN A 154 25.89 -18.93 29.57
CA ASN A 154 25.57 -20.25 29.05
C ASN A 154 24.27 -20.05 28.25
N GLN A 155 24.14 -20.61 27.04
CA GLN A 155 23.80 -22.03 26.80
C GLN A 155 22.43 -22.35 27.42
N GLN A 156 21.47 -22.97 26.78
CA GLN A 156 21.37 -23.92 25.67
C GLN A 156 19.86 -24.29 25.73
N SER A 157 19.14 -24.86 24.77
CA SER A 157 19.40 -25.45 23.47
C SER A 157 18.07 -26.07 23.05
N ALA A 158 17.94 -26.29 21.74
CA ALA A 158 17.31 -27.47 21.11
C ALA A 158 15.79 -27.66 21.36
N TYR A 159 14.98 -28.14 20.42
CA TYR A 159 15.22 -29.03 19.30
C TYR A 159 13.99 -28.93 18.36
N GLN A 160 14.21 -29.21 17.09
CA GLN A 160 13.26 -29.39 15.97
C GLN A 160 12.29 -30.60 16.20
N PRO A 161 11.41 -31.04 15.26
CA PRO A 161 10.57 -30.41 14.21
C PRO A 161 9.17 -31.14 13.98
N GLN A 162 8.44 -30.75 12.91
CA GLN A 162 7.54 -31.59 12.04
C GLN A 162 6.06 -31.92 12.40
N GLN A 163 5.18 -31.52 11.46
CA GLN A 163 4.02 -32.24 10.88
C GLN A 163 2.72 -32.52 11.69
N GLY A 164 1.61 -31.93 11.22
CA GLY A 164 0.33 -32.63 11.00
C GLY A 164 -0.63 -32.78 12.19
N ASN A 165 -1.79 -32.10 12.12
CA ASN A 165 -3.00 -32.38 12.92
C ASN A 165 -2.75 -32.69 14.41
N GLU A 166 -2.37 -31.69 15.21
CA GLU A 166 -2.25 -31.85 16.65
C GLU A 166 -3.25 -30.92 17.33
N GLN A 167 -4.26 -31.52 17.95
CA GLN A 167 -5.23 -30.77 18.75
C GLN A 167 -4.54 -30.32 20.05
N GLU A 168 -4.28 -29.03 20.16
CA GLU A 168 -3.61 -28.37 21.29
C GLU A 168 -4.46 -28.43 22.55
N ILE A 169 -3.91 -28.95 23.66
CA ILE A 169 -4.66 -29.21 24.90
C ILE A 169 -4.40 -28.13 25.95
N CYS A 170 -5.47 -27.60 26.52
CA CYS A 170 -5.38 -26.71 27.67
C CYS A 170 -4.85 -27.46 28.90
N GLN A 171 -3.69 -27.05 29.39
CA GLN A 171 -3.02 -27.69 30.53
C GLN A 171 -3.73 -27.45 31.87
N ILE A 172 -4.71 -26.54 31.93
CA ILE A 172 -5.48 -26.24 33.15
C ILE A 172 -6.73 -27.12 33.26
N CYS A 173 -7.38 -27.46 32.13
CA CYS A 173 -8.67 -28.15 32.13
C CYS A 173 -8.75 -29.38 31.21
N GLY A 174 -7.69 -29.68 30.46
CA GLY A 174 -7.59 -30.85 29.58
C GLY A 174 -8.36 -30.77 28.26
N LYS A 175 -8.93 -29.62 27.89
CA LYS A 175 -9.71 -29.47 26.64
C LYS A 175 -8.80 -29.36 25.42
N THR A 176 -9.10 -30.16 24.38
CA THR A 176 -8.38 -30.20 23.10
C THR A 176 -8.95 -29.18 22.10
N PHE A 177 -8.06 -28.49 21.38
CA PHE A 177 -8.43 -27.48 20.40
C PHE A 177 -7.72 -27.72 19.06
N PRO A 178 -8.44 -27.72 17.94
CA PRO A 178 -7.85 -27.99 16.62
C PRO A 178 -6.89 -26.89 16.14
N TYR A 179 -6.90 -25.70 16.77
CA TYR A 179 -6.03 -24.59 16.40
C TYR A 179 -5.53 -23.85 17.65
N VAL A 180 -4.23 -23.52 17.67
CA VAL A 180 -3.54 -22.80 18.76
C VAL A 180 -4.28 -21.53 19.19
N MET A 181 -4.84 -20.77 18.24
CA MET A 181 -5.54 -19.52 18.54
C MET A 181 -6.82 -19.73 19.38
N GLN A 182 -7.49 -20.88 19.24
CA GLN A 182 -8.65 -21.22 20.07
C GLN A 182 -8.23 -21.61 21.50
N LEU A 183 -7.09 -22.28 21.64
CA LEU A 183 -6.52 -22.58 22.96
C LEU A 183 -6.11 -21.29 23.71
N ILE A 184 -5.46 -20.34 23.02
CA ILE A 184 -5.06 -19.05 23.62
C ILE A 184 -6.29 -18.32 24.17
N ARG A 185 -7.35 -18.17 23.38
CA ARG A 185 -8.60 -17.54 23.84
C ARG A 185 -9.28 -18.30 24.98
N HIS A 186 -9.19 -19.64 24.99
CA HIS A 186 -9.74 -20.45 26.07
C HIS A 186 -8.98 -20.28 27.39
N SER A 187 -7.65 -20.10 27.33
CA SER A 187 -6.80 -19.93 28.52
C SER A 187 -7.10 -18.64 29.30
N GLU A 188 -7.65 -17.61 28.64
CA GLU A 188 -8.07 -16.36 29.28
C GLU A 188 -9.22 -16.55 30.28
N ILE A 189 -10.05 -17.60 30.12
CA ILE A 189 -11.17 -17.91 31.03
C ILE A 189 -10.70 -18.35 32.42
N HIS A 190 -9.52 -18.98 32.49
CA HIS A 190 -8.96 -19.45 33.78
C HIS A 190 -8.20 -18.36 34.53
N ASN A 191 -8.03 -17.19 33.93
CA ASN A 191 -7.28 -16.07 34.50
C ASN A 191 -8.20 -14.98 35.08
N SER A 192 -9.41 -15.36 35.52
CA SER A 192 -10.44 -14.54 36.17
C SER A 192 -10.81 -15.09 37.54
#